data_AF-A0A3D3AI75-F1
#
_entry.id   AF-A0A3D3AI75-F1
#
_cell.length_a   1.000
_cell.length_b   1.000
_cell.length_c   1.000
_cell.angle_alpha   90.00
_cell.angle_beta   90.00
_cell.angle_gamma   90.00
#
_symmetry.space_group_name_H-M   'P 1'
#
loop_
_entity.id
_entity.type
_entity.pdbx_description
1 polymer ?
#
loop_
_entity_poly.entity_id
_entity_poly.type
_entity_poly.pdbx_seq_one_letter_code
_entity_poly.pdbx_strand_id
1 'polypeptide(L)'
;LPDFRSKNGLYNKKNKYKYPPEKILSHSFFIKNPDIFYEYARENLFAEGILPNKGHKALADLESLGKVKAVITQNIDGLHQMAKSKNVLELHGSILNYYCMKCGKKYNIDYVKSSNGVPLCECGGIIR
;
A
#
# COMPACT_ATOMS: atom_id res chain seq x y z
N LEU A 1 -8.18 -4.38 -9.15
CA LEU A 1 -7.80 -4.54 -7.74
C LEU A 1 -9.02 -5.05 -6.98
N PRO A 2 -8.95 -6.15 -6.22
CA PRO A 2 -10.00 -6.44 -5.24
C PRO A 2 -10.05 -5.28 -4.25
N ASP A 3 -11.24 -4.82 -3.92
CA ASP A 3 -11.43 -3.79 -2.91
C ASP A 3 -11.41 -4.42 -1.51
N PHE A 4 -11.50 -3.59 -0.47
CA PHE A 4 -11.53 -4.09 0.90
C PHE A 4 -12.93 -4.58 1.30
N ARG A 5 -13.99 -3.85 0.94
CA ARG A 5 -15.30 -3.93 1.62
C ARG A 5 -16.44 -4.54 0.80
N SER A 6 -16.34 -4.64 -0.53
CA SER A 6 -17.42 -5.23 -1.33
C SER A 6 -17.64 -6.70 -0.97
N LYS A 7 -18.74 -7.29 -1.46
CA LYS A 7 -19.09 -8.70 -1.23
C LYS A 7 -17.93 -9.68 -1.50
N ASN A 8 -17.10 -9.39 -2.51
CA ASN A 8 -15.92 -10.19 -2.88
C ASN A 8 -14.59 -9.53 -2.45
N GLY A 9 -14.65 -8.49 -1.63
CA GLY A 9 -13.52 -7.73 -1.11
C GLY A 9 -12.75 -8.50 -0.04
N LEU A 10 -11.55 -8.03 0.26
CA LEU A 10 -10.60 -8.67 1.19
C LEU A 10 -11.21 -9.04 2.54
N TYR A 11 -12.08 -8.20 3.08
CA TYR A 11 -12.66 -8.38 4.43
C TYR A 11 -13.67 -9.53 4.49
N ASN A 12 -14.28 -9.87 3.36
CA ASN A 12 -15.25 -10.96 3.26
C ASN A 12 -14.60 -12.29 2.83
N LYS A 13 -13.32 -12.28 2.45
CA LYS A 13 -12.60 -13.50 2.07
C LYS A 13 -12.15 -14.26 3.30
N LYS A 14 -12.39 -15.58 3.29
CA LYS A 14 -11.72 -16.48 4.23
C LYS A 14 -10.21 -16.34 4.04
N ASN A 15 -9.49 -16.16 5.14
CA ASN A 15 -8.04 -16.10 5.16
C ASN A 15 -7.50 -17.18 6.10
N LYS A 16 -6.22 -17.52 5.96
CA LYS A 16 -5.56 -18.59 6.74
C LYS A 16 -5.23 -18.20 8.18
N TYR A 17 -5.40 -16.92 8.54
CA TYR A 17 -5.02 -16.37 9.83
C TYR A 17 -6.22 -16.39 10.79
N LYS A 18 -5.93 -16.41 12.10
CA LYS A 18 -6.95 -16.39 13.16
C LYS A 18 -7.63 -15.02 13.34
N TYR A 19 -7.23 -14.02 12.56
CA TYR A 19 -7.64 -12.63 12.74
C TYR A 19 -8.34 -12.11 11.48
N PRO A 20 -9.34 -11.23 11.64
CA PRO A 20 -9.95 -10.59 10.49
C PRO A 20 -8.95 -9.64 9.81
N PRO A 21 -9.02 -9.45 8.48
CA PRO A 21 -8.11 -8.57 7.74
C PRO A 21 -7.99 -7.15 8.31
N GLU A 22 -9.09 -6.54 8.76
CA GLU A 22 -9.10 -5.21 9.39
C GLU A 22 -8.17 -5.15 10.60
N LYS A 23 -8.15 -6.23 11.38
CA LYS A 23 -7.30 -6.33 12.56
C LYS A 23 -5.85 -6.53 12.14
N ILE A 24 -5.59 -7.42 11.19
CA ILE A 24 -4.23 -7.66 10.68
C ILE A 24 -3.62 -6.36 10.16
N LEU A 25 -4.38 -5.58 9.40
CA LEU A 25 -3.93 -4.33 8.78
C LEU A 25 -3.89 -3.12 9.73
N SER A 26 -4.21 -3.30 11.00
CA SER A 26 -4.18 -2.21 11.99
C SER A 26 -2.76 -1.93 12.48
N HIS A 27 -2.49 -0.67 12.84
CA HIS A 27 -1.19 -0.27 13.39
C HIS A 27 -0.82 -1.05 14.66
N SER A 28 -1.77 -1.24 15.58
CA SER A 28 -1.52 -1.95 16.84
C SER A 28 -1.19 -3.43 16.63
N PHE A 29 -1.77 -4.04 15.59
CA PHE A 29 -1.44 -5.41 15.22
C PHE A 29 -0.06 -5.50 14.60
N PHE A 30 0.29 -4.60 13.68
CA PHE A 30 1.63 -4.50 13.08
C PHE A 30 2.72 -4.40 14.15
N ILE A 31 2.55 -3.54 15.17
CA ILE A 31 3.55 -3.38 16.24
C ILE A 31 3.75 -4.68 17.04
N LYS A 32 2.70 -5.48 17.23
CA LYS A 32 2.74 -6.70 18.06
C LYS A 32 3.09 -7.96 17.28
N ASN A 33 2.70 -8.04 16.01
CA ASN A 33 2.83 -9.23 15.15
C ASN A 33 3.27 -8.80 13.73
N PRO A 34 4.46 -8.19 13.59
CA PRO A 34 4.93 -7.67 12.30
C PRO A 34 5.12 -8.79 11.27
N ASP A 35 5.51 -9.99 11.71
CA ASP A 35 5.64 -11.19 10.89
C ASP A 35 4.34 -11.52 10.13
N ILE A 36 3.22 -11.63 10.86
CA ILE A 36 1.90 -11.92 10.28
C ILE A 36 1.45 -10.76 9.39
N PHE A 37 1.72 -9.51 9.78
CA PHE A 37 1.39 -8.33 8.98
C PHE A 37 2.06 -8.39 7.61
N TYR A 38 3.38 -8.61 7.54
CA TYR A 38 4.10 -8.62 6.27
C TYR A 38 3.77 -9.83 5.41
N GLU A 39 3.52 -10.99 6.03
CA GLU A 39 3.03 -12.16 5.31
C GLU A 39 1.69 -11.86 4.63
N TYR A 40 0.73 -11.34 5.39
CA TYR A 40 -0.59 -10.96 4.85
C TYR A 40 -0.48 -9.88 3.77
N ALA A 41 0.37 -8.85 4.00
CA ALA A 41 0.54 -7.74 3.07
C ALA A 41 1.10 -8.20 1.72
N ARG A 42 2.11 -9.09 1.73
CA ARG A 42 2.68 -9.70 0.51
C ARG A 42 1.63 -10.47 -0.29
N GLU A 43 0.79 -11.24 0.39
CA GLU A 43 -0.25 -12.06 -0.24
C GLU A 43 -1.40 -11.24 -0.83
N ASN A 44 -1.71 -10.08 -0.26
CA ASN A 44 -3.02 -9.45 -0.49
C ASN A 44 -2.98 -7.99 -0.97
N LEU A 45 -1.93 -7.23 -0.66
CA LEU A 45 -1.91 -5.78 -0.89
C LEU A 45 -1.06 -5.37 -2.09
N PHE A 46 -0.09 -6.18 -2.49
CA PHE A 46 0.82 -5.82 -3.57
C PHE A 46 0.14 -6.01 -4.93
N ALA A 47 -0.16 -4.87 -5.56
CA ALA A 47 -0.93 -4.75 -6.79
C ALA A 47 -0.09 -5.04 -8.06
N GLU A 48 0.62 -6.16 -8.11
CA GLU A 48 1.45 -6.48 -9.28
C GLU A 48 0.62 -6.67 -10.56
N GLY A 49 1.13 -6.10 -11.66
CA GLY A 49 0.50 -6.21 -12.98
C GLY A 49 -0.82 -5.43 -13.15
N ILE A 50 -1.25 -4.66 -12.15
CA ILE A 50 -2.50 -3.90 -12.23
C ILE A 50 -2.23 -2.54 -12.87
N LEU A 51 -3.00 -2.22 -13.92
CA LEU A 51 -2.87 -0.98 -14.68
C LEU A 51 -3.94 0.06 -14.29
N PRO A 52 -3.66 1.36 -14.45
CA PRO A 52 -4.64 2.40 -14.19
C PRO A 52 -5.85 2.32 -15.13
N ASN A 53 -7.04 2.44 -14.56
CA ASN A 53 -8.30 2.49 -15.31
C ASN A 53 -8.56 3.87 -15.94
N LYS A 54 -9.68 4.01 -16.66
CA LYS A 54 -10.09 5.27 -17.31
C LYS A 54 -10.24 6.44 -16.33
N GLY A 55 -10.67 6.20 -15.09
CA GLY A 55 -10.84 7.25 -14.08
C GLY A 55 -9.50 7.84 -13.63
N HIS A 56 -8.48 7.00 -13.39
CA HIS A 56 -7.14 7.49 -13.07
C HIS A 56 -6.57 8.35 -14.21
N LYS A 57 -6.72 7.88 -15.46
CA LYS A 57 -6.25 8.59 -16.65
C LYS A 57 -6.96 9.93 -16.83
N ALA A 58 -8.28 9.95 -16.70
CA ALA A 58 -9.06 11.18 -16.81
C ALA A 58 -8.65 12.24 -15.78
N LEU A 59 -8.36 11.83 -14.53
CA LEU A 59 -7.87 12.75 -13.50
C LEU A 59 -6.48 13.30 -13.83
N ALA A 60 -5.57 12.46 -14.34
CA ALA A 60 -4.26 12.90 -14.81
C ALA A 60 -4.36 13.88 -15.99
N ASP A 61 -5.25 13.62 -16.94
CA ASP A 61 -5.51 14.51 -18.08
C ASP A 61 -6.04 15.87 -17.60
N LEU A 62 -7.03 15.88 -16.70
CA LEU A 62 -7.58 17.11 -16.12
C LEU A 62 -6.55 17.90 -15.30
N GLU A 63 -5.65 17.22 -14.60
CA GLU A 63 -4.52 17.86 -13.90
C GLU A 63 -3.55 18.50 -14.90
N SER A 64 -3.22 17.80 -15.98
CA SER A 64 -2.33 18.32 -17.04
C SER A 64 -2.91 19.57 -17.73
N LEU A 65 -4.23 19.68 -17.82
CA LEU A 65 -4.96 20.83 -18.34
C LEU A 65 -5.14 21.96 -17.32
N GLY A 66 -4.62 21.80 -16.10
CA GLY A 66 -4.75 22.77 -15.00
C GLY A 66 -6.17 22.87 -14.42
N LYS A 67 -7.05 21.92 -14.71
CA LYS A 67 -8.44 21.90 -14.20
C LYS A 67 -8.53 21.23 -12.83
N VAL A 68 -7.68 20.24 -12.58
CA VAL A 68 -7.51 19.61 -11.27
C VAL A 68 -6.20 20.10 -10.67
N LYS A 69 -6.24 20.54 -9.40
CA LYS A 69 -5.03 21.00 -8.68
C LYS A 69 -4.32 19.87 -7.94
N ALA A 70 -5.07 18.87 -7.48
CA ALA A 70 -4.58 17.73 -6.73
C ALA A 70 -5.57 16.57 -6.80
N VAL A 71 -5.06 15.35 -6.66
CA VAL A 71 -5.86 14.14 -6.45
C VAL A 71 -5.71 13.71 -4.99
N ILE A 72 -6.79 13.74 -4.23
CA ILE A 72 -6.82 13.22 -2.86
C ILE A 72 -7.37 11.79 -2.91
N THR A 73 -6.63 10.82 -2.38
CA THR A 73 -7.02 9.41 -2.47
C THR A 73 -6.86 8.66 -1.15
N GLN A 74 -7.78 7.73 -0.91
CA GLN A 74 -7.69 6.75 0.18
C GLN A 74 -6.92 5.48 -0.24
N ASN A 75 -6.68 5.31 -1.54
CA ASN A 75 -5.98 4.17 -2.08
C ASN A 75 -4.49 4.26 -1.77
N ILE A 76 -3.86 3.11 -1.59
CA ILE A 76 -2.42 2.97 -1.30
C ILE A 76 -1.66 2.35 -2.48
N ASP A 77 -2.33 2.12 -3.61
CA ASP A 77 -1.88 1.24 -4.71
C ASP A 77 -0.91 1.89 -5.72
N GLY A 78 -0.76 3.22 -5.68
CA GLY A 78 0.13 3.94 -6.60
C GLY A 78 -0.42 4.13 -8.03
N LEU A 79 -1.68 3.77 -8.30
CA LEU A 79 -2.23 3.79 -9.67
C LEU A 79 -2.42 5.21 -10.22
N HIS A 80 -2.59 6.23 -9.37
CA HIS A 80 -2.64 7.63 -9.81
C HIS A 80 -1.28 8.11 -10.34
N GLN A 81 -0.20 7.77 -9.63
CA GLN A 81 1.17 8.09 -10.02
C GLN A 81 1.52 7.35 -11.31
N MET A 82 1.12 6.07 -11.44
CA MET A 82 1.28 5.31 -12.68
C MET A 82 0.46 5.89 -13.85
N ALA A 83 -0.69 6.52 -13.56
CA ALA A 83 -1.48 7.28 -14.54
C ALA A 83 -0.91 8.67 -14.86
N LYS A 84 0.23 9.06 -14.25
CA LYS A 84 0.92 10.34 -14.40
C LYS A 84 0.29 11.53 -13.66
N SER A 85 -0.61 11.29 -12.70
CA SER A 85 -0.98 12.34 -11.75
C SER A 85 0.26 12.75 -10.94
N LYS A 86 0.53 14.05 -10.82
CA LYS A 86 1.72 14.61 -10.18
C LYS A 86 1.46 15.03 -8.73
N ASN A 87 0.34 15.70 -8.47
CA ASN A 87 0.00 16.18 -7.14
C ASN A 87 -1.02 15.24 -6.47
N VAL A 88 -0.53 14.10 -5.99
CA VAL A 88 -1.35 13.07 -5.33
C VAL A 88 -1.16 13.14 -3.81
N LEU A 89 -2.26 13.27 -3.08
CA LEU A 89 -2.30 13.31 -1.62
C LEU A 89 -2.92 12.00 -1.10
N GLU A 90 -2.05 11.10 -0.64
CA GLU A 90 -2.40 9.76 -0.18
C GLU A 90 -2.75 9.78 1.32
N LEU A 91 -4.05 9.70 1.64
CA LEU A 91 -4.54 9.85 3.02
C LEU A 91 -4.11 8.71 3.95
N HIS A 92 -3.86 7.52 3.41
CA HIS A 92 -3.52 6.32 4.18
C HIS A 92 -2.07 5.86 3.96
N GLY A 93 -1.23 6.72 3.37
CA GLY A 93 0.11 6.37 2.93
C GLY A 93 0.12 5.60 1.61
N SER A 94 1.26 4.98 1.29
CA SER A 94 1.52 4.36 -0.01
C SER A 94 2.30 3.07 0.16
N ILE A 95 1.97 2.04 -0.63
CA ILE A 95 2.83 0.85 -0.73
C ILE A 95 4.13 1.14 -1.49
N LEU A 96 4.29 2.32 -2.10
CA LEU A 96 5.49 2.67 -2.85
C LEU A 96 6.59 3.28 -1.98
N ASN A 97 6.28 3.68 -0.74
CA ASN A 97 7.17 4.45 0.11
C ASN A 97 7.41 3.73 1.43
N TYR A 98 8.56 3.08 1.55
CA TYR A 98 8.99 2.42 2.78
C TYR A 98 10.13 3.18 3.46
N TYR A 99 10.19 3.13 4.78
CA TYR A 99 11.28 3.71 5.57
C TYR A 99 11.56 2.90 6.84
N CYS A 100 12.81 2.95 7.29
CA CYS A 100 13.19 2.40 8.59
C CYS A 100 12.56 3.23 9.71
N MET A 101 11.80 2.59 10.60
CA MET A 101 11.16 3.23 11.75
C MET A 101 12.15 3.75 12.81
N LYS A 102 13.44 3.38 12.72
CA LYS A 102 14.50 3.81 13.65
C LYS A 102 15.35 4.95 13.12
N CYS A 103 15.87 4.85 11.89
CA CYS A 103 16.79 5.84 11.32
C CYS A 103 16.23 6.62 10.13
N GLY A 104 15.01 6.31 9.65
CA GLY A 104 14.38 7.01 8.53
C GLY A 104 14.96 6.69 7.15
N LYS A 105 15.94 5.76 7.02
CA LYS A 105 16.47 5.32 5.72
C LYS A 105 15.32 4.83 4.84
N LYS A 106 15.22 5.34 3.62
CA LYS A 106 14.16 5.01 2.65
C LYS A 106 14.46 3.70 1.95
N TYR A 107 13.40 2.97 1.62
CA TYR A 107 13.42 1.69 0.91
C TYR A 107 12.33 1.67 -0.17
N ASN A 108 12.54 0.86 -1.20
CA ASN A 108 11.52 0.60 -2.21
C ASN A 108 10.69 -0.64 -1.83
N ILE A 109 9.55 -0.79 -2.49
CA ILE A 109 8.68 -1.96 -2.33
C ILE A 109 9.39 -3.27 -2.69
N ASP A 110 10.32 -3.27 -3.64
CA ASP A 110 11.02 -4.48 -4.08
C ASP A 110 11.87 -5.10 -2.97
N TYR A 111 12.51 -4.27 -2.13
CA TYR A 111 13.22 -4.73 -0.95
C TYR A 111 12.28 -5.42 0.04
N VAL A 112 11.10 -4.83 0.30
CA VAL A 112 10.11 -5.39 1.24
C VAL A 112 9.51 -6.68 0.70
N LYS A 113 9.22 -6.73 -0.60
CA LYS A 113 8.72 -7.94 -1.30
C LYS A 113 9.70 -9.10 -1.25
N SER A 114 10.98 -8.84 -1.50
CA SER A 114 12.04 -9.85 -1.53
C SER A 114 12.55 -10.25 -0.15
N SER A 115 12.19 -9.50 0.90
CA SER A 115 12.57 -9.84 2.28
C SER A 115 11.88 -11.12 2.77
N ASN A 116 12.66 -11.99 3.42
CA ASN A 116 12.13 -13.11 4.17
C ASN A 116 11.69 -12.65 5.56
N GLY A 117 10.41 -12.84 5.89
CA GLY A 117 9.85 -12.43 7.19
C GLY A 117 9.67 -10.91 7.30
N VAL A 118 10.10 -10.35 8.43
CA VAL A 118 10.01 -8.90 8.71
C VAL A 118 11.20 -8.17 8.06
N PRO A 119 10.98 -7.17 7.18
CA PRO A 119 12.05 -6.42 6.56
C PRO A 119 12.79 -5.57 7.61
N LEU A 120 14.11 -5.76 7.69
CA LEU A 120 14.98 -5.05 8.62
C LEU A 120 15.95 -4.15 7.88
N CYS A 121 16.22 -3.00 8.49
CA CYS A 121 17.28 -2.09 8.12
C CYS A 121 18.61 -2.57 8.71
N GLU A 122 19.74 -2.17 8.11
CA GLU A 122 21.10 -2.37 8.63
C GLU A 122 21.27 -1.87 10.08
N CYS A 123 20.50 -0.86 10.51
CA CYS A 123 20.53 -0.34 11.88
C CYS A 123 19.71 -1.17 12.90
N GLY A 124 19.11 -2.28 12.44
CA GLY A 124 18.24 -3.17 13.20
C GLY A 124 16.78 -2.73 13.33
N GLY A 125 16.38 -1.60 12.71
CA GLY A 125 14.99 -1.12 12.75
C GLY A 125 14.10 -1.79 11.69
N ILE A 126 12.82 -1.98 11.99
CA ILE A 126 11.81 -2.49 11.05
C ILE A 126 11.55 -1.46 9.94
N ILE A 127 11.37 -1.92 8.70
CA ILE A 127 11.09 -1.08 7.52
C ILE A 127 9.60 -1.09 7.22
N ARG A 128 8.91 0.05 7.39
CA ARG A 128 7.45 0.20 7.22
C ARG A 128 7.10 1.15 6.09
#